data_AF-A0AAD5QBL1-F1
#
_entry.id   AF-A0AAD5QBL1-F1
#
_cell.length_a   1.000
_cell.length_b   1.000
_cell.length_c   1.000
_cell.angle_alpha   90.00
_cell.angle_beta   90.00
_cell.angle_gamma   90.00
#
_symmetry.space_group_name_H-M   'P 1'
#
loop_
_entity.id
_entity.type
_entity.pdbx_description
1 polymer ?
#
loop_
_entity_poly.entity_id
_entity_poly.type
_entity_poly.pdbx_seq_one_letter_code
_entity_poly.pdbx_strand_id
1 'polypeptide(L)'
;MACRHAFLSQDCEYDDEETARVQEIEIPCCMNLAMCLWKLSDLNACIQLCDRVLEMSPRHTKALYRRSQALLETKSFSEAIRDLEKAVEFEPSNKLFRSSLDRARLMSAHHSSKAKKAFATAFD
;
A
#
# COMPACT_ATOMS: atom_id res chain seq x y z
N MET A 1 -3.74 2.09 -26.39
CA MET A 1 -4.28 3.16 -25.53
C MET A 1 -3.07 3.76 -24.82
N ALA A 2 -2.79 5.06 -24.94
CA ALA A 2 -1.54 5.62 -24.42
C ALA A 2 -1.48 5.58 -22.87
N CYS A 3 -0.48 4.87 -22.32
CA CYS A 3 -0.20 4.79 -20.89
C CYS A 3 0.82 5.87 -20.53
N ARG A 4 0.48 6.81 -19.65
CA ARG A 4 1.37 7.90 -19.21
C ARG A 4 2.23 7.42 -18.03
N HIS A 5 3.53 7.23 -18.24
CA HIS A 5 4.49 6.84 -17.20
C HIS A 5 5.36 8.03 -16.78
N ALA A 6 5.17 8.50 -15.55
CA ALA A 6 5.71 9.78 -15.07
C ALA A 6 6.94 9.63 -14.16
N PHE A 7 8.04 8.99 -14.59
CA PHE A 7 9.30 9.07 -13.84
C PHE A 7 10.33 10.03 -14.47
N LEU A 8 10.20 10.34 -15.76
CA LEU A 8 11.04 11.28 -16.47
C LEU A 8 10.14 12.17 -17.30
N SER A 9 10.31 13.49 -17.16
CA SER A 9 9.62 14.55 -17.88
C SER A 9 9.98 14.56 -19.37
N GLN A 10 9.65 13.48 -20.08
CA GLN A 10 9.82 13.35 -21.51
C GLN A 10 8.61 12.59 -22.03
N ASP A 11 7.75 13.30 -22.76
CA ASP A 11 6.53 12.77 -23.38
C ASP A 11 6.90 11.81 -24.53
N CYS A 12 7.41 10.62 -24.19
CA CYS A 12 7.57 9.52 -25.12
C CYS A 12 6.29 8.70 -25.12
N GLU A 13 5.62 8.64 -26.26
CA GLU A 13 4.52 7.69 -26.49
C GLU A 13 5.13 6.30 -26.66
N TYR A 14 5.00 5.46 -25.62
CA TYR A 14 5.36 4.05 -25.71
C TYR A 14 4.21 3.25 -26.33
N ASP A 15 4.55 2.27 -27.15
CA ASP A 15 3.58 1.24 -27.52
C ASP A 15 3.29 0.30 -26.33
N ASP A 16 2.29 -0.58 -26.48
CA ASP A 16 1.87 -1.48 -25.41
C ASP A 16 2.97 -2.49 -25.04
N GLU A 17 3.85 -2.87 -25.98
CA GLU A 17 4.95 -3.81 -25.76
C GLU A 17 6.11 -3.15 -25.01
N GLU A 18 6.48 -1.94 -25.42
CA GLU A 18 7.47 -1.11 -24.73
C GLU A 18 7.00 -0.78 -23.31
N THR A 19 5.73 -0.44 -23.14
CA THR A 19 5.13 -0.18 -21.83
C THR A 19 5.29 -1.39 -20.90
N ALA A 20 5.01 -2.59 -21.40
CA ALA A 20 5.16 -3.82 -20.62
C ALA A 20 6.62 -4.07 -20.21
N ARG A 21 7.58 -3.83 -21.12
CA ARG A 21 9.03 -3.97 -20.85
C ARG A 21 9.50 -2.96 -19.79
N VAL A 22 9.03 -1.72 -19.86
CA VAL A 22 9.34 -0.70 -18.84
C VAL A 22 8.78 -1.13 -17.48
N GLN A 23 7.52 -1.56 -17.44
CA GLN A 23 6.87 -2.02 -16.21
C GLN A 23 7.55 -3.24 -15.57
N GLU A 24 8.09 -4.17 -16.38
CA GLU A 24 8.83 -5.35 -15.91
C GLU A 24 10.04 -4.97 -15.04
N ILE A 25 10.68 -3.84 -15.34
CA ILE A 25 11.84 -3.32 -14.59
C ILE A 25 11.40 -2.33 -13.52
N GLU A 26 10.46 -1.44 -13.84
CA GLU A 26 10.01 -0.37 -12.96
C GLU A 26 9.35 -0.91 -11.70
N ILE A 27 8.46 -1.90 -11.82
CA ILE A 27 7.73 -2.46 -10.67
C ILE A 27 8.71 -3.02 -9.62
N PRO A 28 9.64 -3.95 -9.93
CA PRO A 28 10.61 -4.43 -8.95
C PRO A 28 11.46 -3.32 -8.32
N CYS A 29 11.90 -2.33 -9.11
CA CYS A 29 12.68 -1.19 -8.62
C CYS A 29 11.89 -0.34 -7.62
N CYS A 30 10.67 0.08 -7.98
CA CYS A 30 9.77 0.81 -7.08
C CYS A 30 9.47 0.02 -5.82
N MET A 31 9.27 -1.29 -5.94
CA MET A 31 8.99 -2.15 -4.79
C MET A 31 10.19 -2.22 -3.84
N ASN A 32 11.41 -2.38 -4.35
CA ASN A 32 12.61 -2.39 -3.51
C ASN A 32 12.81 -1.03 -2.82
N LEU A 33 12.61 0.08 -3.53
CA LEU A 33 12.68 1.42 -2.97
C LEU A 33 11.61 1.64 -1.88
N ALA A 34 10.36 1.21 -2.11
CA ALA A 34 9.29 1.30 -1.12
C ALA A 34 9.62 0.54 0.16
N MET A 35 10.29 -0.62 0.06
CA MET A 35 10.78 -1.34 1.25
C MET A 35 11.84 -0.52 2.01
N CYS A 36 12.78 0.12 1.31
CA CYS A 36 13.78 0.97 1.94
C CYS A 36 13.15 2.17 2.64
N LEU A 37 12.22 2.87 1.97
CA LEU A 37 11.51 4.02 2.54
C LEU A 37 10.69 3.64 3.78
N TRP A 38 10.00 2.49 3.73
CA TRP A 38 9.30 1.96 4.91
C TRP A 38 10.26 1.73 6.08
N LYS A 39 11.42 1.10 5.85
CA LYS A 39 12.44 0.89 6.88
C LYS A 39 13.05 2.20 7.41
N LEU A 40 13.11 3.23 6.58
CA LEU A 40 13.56 4.57 6.94
C LEU A 40 12.46 5.43 7.58
N SER A 41 11.25 4.88 7.79
CA SER A 41 10.08 5.58 8.32
C SER A 41 9.58 6.74 7.45
N ASP A 42 9.99 6.81 6.19
CA ASP A 42 9.36 7.71 5.21
C ASP A 42 8.10 7.04 4.65
N LEU A 43 7.06 7.04 5.48
CA LEU A 43 5.82 6.29 5.24
C LEU A 43 5.02 6.87 4.07
N ASN A 44 5.03 8.20 3.90
CA ASN A 44 4.28 8.86 2.83
C ASN A 44 4.89 8.54 1.45
N ALA A 45 6.23 8.61 1.33
CA ALA A 45 6.88 8.25 0.07
C ALA A 45 6.74 6.74 -0.24
N CYS A 46 6.75 5.89 0.79
CA CYS A 46 6.44 4.46 0.64
C CYS A 46 5.03 4.23 0.07
N ILE A 47 4.01 4.92 0.61
CA ILE A 47 2.63 4.82 0.16
C ILE A 47 2.52 5.24 -1.31
N GLN A 48 3.09 6.39 -1.68
CA GLN A 48 3.05 6.92 -3.05
C GLN A 48 3.69 5.96 -4.07
N LEU A 49 4.82 5.33 -3.74
CA LEU A 49 5.43 4.32 -4.61
C LEU A 49 4.55 3.08 -4.74
N CYS A 50 3.92 2.63 -3.64
CA CYS A 50 3.02 1.50 -3.71
C CYS A 50 1.77 1.83 -4.54
N ASP A 51 1.23 3.06 -4.43
CA ASP A 51 0.11 3.53 -5.25
C ASP A 51 0.43 3.43 -6.74
N ARG A 52 1.59 3.96 -7.15
CA ARG A 52 2.08 3.87 -8.53
C ARG A 52 2.21 2.42 -9.01
N VAL A 53 2.77 1.53 -8.18
CA VAL A 53 2.86 0.10 -8.53
C VAL A 53 1.47 -0.52 -8.70
N LEU A 54 0.48 -0.09 -7.90
CA LEU A 54 -0.89 -0.59 -7.98
C LEU A 54 -1.67 0.00 -9.16
N GLU A 55 -1.31 1.19 -9.66
CA GLU A 55 -1.83 1.72 -10.92
C GLU A 55 -1.36 0.86 -12.11
N MET A 56 -0.10 0.41 -12.09
CA MET A 56 0.47 -0.46 -13.13
C MET A 56 0.02 -1.92 -12.98
N SER A 57 -0.07 -2.41 -11.74
CA SER A 57 -0.40 -3.80 -11.40
C SER A 57 -1.37 -3.84 -10.20
N PRO A 58 -2.69 -3.70 -10.44
CA PRO A 58 -3.69 -3.61 -9.37
C PRO A 58 -3.77 -4.85 -8.46
N ARG A 59 -3.26 -6.00 -8.92
CA ARG A 59 -3.25 -7.27 -8.18
C ARG A 59 -1.91 -7.57 -7.51
N HIS A 60 -0.98 -6.62 -7.47
CA HIS A 60 0.35 -6.83 -6.91
C HIS A 60 0.30 -6.93 -5.37
N THR A 61 0.20 -8.14 -4.85
CA THR A 61 -0.01 -8.45 -3.42
C THR A 61 1.07 -7.88 -2.50
N LYS A 62 2.33 -7.88 -2.94
CA LYS A 62 3.44 -7.28 -2.16
C LYS A 62 3.30 -5.76 -2.03
N ALA A 63 2.71 -5.07 -3.03
CA ALA A 63 2.48 -3.62 -2.98
C ALA A 63 1.33 -3.31 -2.00
N LEU A 64 0.21 -4.03 -2.11
CA LEU A 64 -0.90 -3.95 -1.15
C LEU A 64 -0.41 -4.17 0.28
N TYR A 65 0.40 -5.20 0.49
CA TYR A 65 0.94 -5.49 1.81
C TYR A 65 1.84 -4.37 2.34
N ARG A 66 2.80 -3.87 1.55
CA ARG A 66 3.71 -2.80 2.00
C ARG A 66 2.97 -1.48 2.26
N ARG A 67 2.04 -1.10 1.37
CA ARG A 67 1.17 0.05 1.57
C ARG A 67 0.37 -0.08 2.87
N SER A 68 -0.21 -1.26 3.13
CA SER A 68 -0.94 -1.53 4.37
C SER A 68 -0.08 -1.35 5.61
N GLN A 69 1.20 -1.76 5.59
CA GLN A 69 2.09 -1.57 6.74
C GLN A 69 2.34 -0.09 7.01
N ALA A 70 2.66 0.69 5.98
CA ALA A 70 2.84 2.14 6.11
C ALA A 70 1.56 2.86 6.55
N LEU A 71 0.39 2.43 6.06
CA LEU A 71 -0.92 2.95 6.47
C LEU A 71 -1.25 2.63 7.93
N LEU A 72 -0.89 1.45 8.44
CA LEU A 72 -1.05 1.11 9.85
C LEU A 72 -0.21 2.01 10.76
N GLU A 73 1.02 2.32 10.35
CA GLU A 73 1.92 3.20 11.11
C GLU A 73 1.46 4.67 11.09
N THR A 74 0.90 5.12 9.97
CA THR A 74 0.25 6.45 9.86
C THR A 74 -1.16 6.50 10.46
N LYS A 75 -1.65 5.38 11.03
CA LYS A 75 -2.99 5.23 11.66
C LYS A 75 -4.17 5.32 10.69
N SER A 76 -3.93 5.20 9.38
CA SER A 76 -4.95 5.07 8.34
C SER A 76 -5.50 3.63 8.28
N PHE A 77 -6.13 3.19 9.38
CA PHE A 77 -6.50 1.78 9.59
C PHE A 77 -7.51 1.25 8.58
N SER A 78 -8.48 2.07 8.16
CA SER A 78 -9.53 1.67 7.21
C SER A 78 -8.96 1.28 5.85
N GLU A 79 -8.04 2.08 5.32
CA GLU A 79 -7.37 1.82 4.04
C GLU A 79 -6.42 0.63 4.14
N ALA A 80 -5.66 0.53 5.24
CA ALA A 80 -4.79 -0.62 5.48
C ALA A 80 -5.56 -1.96 5.49
N ILE A 81 -6.74 -1.99 6.13
CA ILE A 81 -7.60 -3.19 6.18
C ILE A 81 -8.08 -3.56 4.78
N ARG A 82 -8.54 -2.58 3.98
CA ARG A 82 -9.00 -2.84 2.60
C ARG A 82 -7.90 -3.44 1.73
N ASP A 83 -6.66 -2.96 1.87
CA ASP A 83 -5.52 -3.50 1.13
C ASP A 83 -5.20 -4.93 1.52
N LEU A 84 -5.24 -5.22 2.82
CA LEU A 84 -5.01 -6.58 3.33
C LEU A 84 -6.15 -7.53 2.95
N GLU A 85 -7.39 -7.06 2.90
CA GLU A 85 -8.53 -7.85 2.39
C GLU A 85 -8.32 -8.24 0.92
N LYS A 86 -7.94 -7.28 0.06
CA LYS A 86 -7.57 -7.57 -1.34
C LYS A 86 -6.39 -8.52 -1.44
N ALA A 87 -5.35 -8.34 -0.62
CA ALA A 87 -4.19 -9.22 -0.62
C ALA A 87 -4.56 -10.66 -0.24
N VAL A 88 -5.45 -10.85 0.75
CA VAL A 88 -5.99 -12.17 1.13
C VAL A 88 -6.89 -12.75 0.04
N GLU A 89 -7.67 -11.92 -0.64
CA GLU A 89 -8.51 -12.36 -1.77
C GLU A 89 -7.63 -12.89 -2.92
N PHE A 90 -6.53 -12.20 -3.24
CA PHE A 90 -5.64 -12.58 -4.34
C PHE A 90 -4.71 -13.76 -3.99
N GLU A 91 -4.24 -13.84 -2.74
CA GLU A 91 -3.40 -14.94 -2.25
C GLU A 91 -3.98 -15.53 -0.95
N PRO A 92 -5.06 -16.32 -1.03
CA PRO A 92 -5.72 -16.82 0.16
C PRO A 92 -4.84 -17.77 0.95
N SER A 93 -3.90 -18.49 0.34
CA SER A 93 -2.98 -19.40 1.04
C SER A 93 -1.89 -18.68 1.85
N ASN A 94 -1.71 -17.37 1.64
CA ASN A 94 -0.65 -16.60 2.28
C ASN A 94 -1.03 -16.23 3.73
N LYS A 95 -0.50 -17.01 4.68
CA LYS A 95 -0.76 -16.83 6.12
C LYS A 95 -0.35 -15.44 6.63
N LEU A 96 0.69 -14.83 6.04
CA LEU A 96 1.17 -13.52 6.45
C LEU A 96 0.08 -12.45 6.27
N PHE A 97 -0.66 -12.49 5.17
CA PHE A 97 -1.70 -11.51 4.88
C PHE A 97 -2.88 -11.66 5.84
N ARG A 98 -3.30 -12.89 6.13
CA ARG A 98 -4.36 -13.17 7.11
C ARG A 98 -3.98 -12.66 8.50
N SER A 99 -2.80 -13.04 9.00
CA SER A 99 -2.32 -12.58 10.32
C SER A 99 -2.15 -11.06 10.39
N SER A 100 -1.77 -10.42 9.28
CA SER A 100 -1.65 -8.97 9.21
C SER A 100 -3.02 -8.27 9.19
N LEU A 101 -4.00 -8.85 8.50
CA LEU A 101 -5.39 -8.38 8.50
C LEU A 101 -6.01 -8.44 9.90
N ASP A 102 -5.83 -9.56 10.60
CA ASP A 102 -6.31 -9.72 11.98
C ASP A 102 -5.66 -8.68 12.90
N ARG A 103 -4.35 -8.49 12.80
CA ARG A 103 -3.62 -7.45 13.53
C ARG A 103 -4.15 -6.05 13.22
N ALA A 104 -4.38 -5.72 11.95
CA ALA A 104 -4.91 -4.43 11.52
C ALA A 104 -6.28 -4.13 12.14
N ARG A 105 -7.18 -5.12 12.15
CA ARG A 105 -8.51 -5.02 12.77
C ARG A 105 -8.43 -4.79 14.29
N LEU A 106 -7.53 -5.51 14.98
CA LEU A 106 -7.29 -5.31 16.41
C LEU A 106 -6.77 -3.90 16.72
N MET A 107 -5.81 -3.40 15.93
CA MET A 107 -5.26 -2.05 16.10
C MET A 107 -6.36 -0.98 15.89
N SER A 108 -7.19 -1.14 14.86
CA SER A 108 -8.33 -0.24 14.60
C SER A 108 -9.35 -0.22 15.75
N ALA A 109 -9.72 -1.41 16.25
CA ALA A 109 -10.65 -1.54 17.37
C ALA A 109 -10.10 -0.90 18.66
N HIS A 110 -8.82 -1.13 18.96
CA HIS A 110 -8.15 -0.51 20.11
C HIS A 110 -8.09 1.02 19.98
N HIS A 111 -7.75 1.53 18.79
CA HIS A 111 -7.72 2.97 18.53
C HIS A 111 -9.09 3.63 18.70
N SER A 112 -10.13 3.04 18.10
CA SER A 112 -11.51 3.56 18.22
C SER A 112 -12.02 3.53 19.67
N SER A 113 -11.65 2.51 20.45
CA SER A 113 -12.03 2.41 21.86
C SER A 113 -11.35 3.49 22.71
N LYS A 114 -10.06 3.74 22.47
CA LYS A 114 -9.31 4.82 23.13
C LYS A 114 -9.89 6.19 22.78
N ALA A 115 -10.23 6.42 21.51
CA ALA A 115 -10.88 7.65 21.07
C ALA A 115 -12.21 7.87 21.79
N LYS A 116 -13.10 6.86 21.82
CA LYS A 116 -14.39 6.94 22.52
C LYS A 116 -14.24 7.29 24.01
N LYS A 117 -13.30 6.65 24.71
CA LYS A 117 -13.03 6.95 26.13
C LYS A 117 -12.53 8.38 26.32
N ALA A 118 -11.60 8.84 25.48
CA ALA A 118 -11.06 10.20 25.56
C ALA A 118 -12.14 11.27 25.32
N PHE A 119 -13.07 11.02 24.39
CA PHE A 119 -14.21 11.90 24.16
C PHE A 119 -15.18 11.91 25.36
N ALA A 120 -15.48 10.75 25.97
CA ALA A 120 -16.36 10.69 27.13
C ALA A 120 -15.83 11.52 28.31
N THR A 121 -14.53 11.41 28.60
CA THR A 121 -13.89 12.15 29.71
C THR A 121 -13.66 13.65 29.42
N ALA A 122 -13.85 14.10 28.18
CA ALA A 122 -13.60 15.50 27.80
C ALA A 122 -14.78 16.44 28.09
N PHE A 123 -15.95 15.87 28.41
CA PHE A 123 -17.18 16.62 28.68
C PHE A 123 -17.76 16.35 30.08
N ASP A 124 -17.05 15.58 30.91
CA ASP A 124 -17.26 15.45 32.36
C ASP A 124 -16.49 16.56 33.10
#